data_AF-A0AAN9UXQ7-F1
#
_entry.id   AF-A0AAN9UXQ7-F1
#
_cell.length_a   1.000
_cell.length_b   1.000
_cell.length_c   1.000
_cell.angle_alpha   90.00
_cell.angle_beta   90.00
_cell.angle_gamma   90.00
#
_symmetry.space_group_name_H-M   'P 1'
#
loop_
_entity.id
_entity.type
_entity.pdbx_description
1 polymer ?
#
loop_
_entity_poly.entity_id
_entity_poly.type
_entity_poly.pdbx_seq_one_letter_code
_entity_poly.pdbx_strand_id
1 'polypeptide(L)'
;MDNVHAPTVPSGPSSRPLANGNGAHLSFAELQLKKEGMEAELRALSGVLDSVIRTTRSRIIRLRNDYKDLMNAIEKHLHEHFASLQDTDEIAPAPSNHAAMLGDSIPETLGEPFAKVNSIVANSPAESAGLKAGDEIRNFGYVNKSNHDGLKKVAECVQGNEGVSIN
;
A
#
# COMPACT_ATOMS: atom_id res chain seq x y z
N MET A 1 -51.52 -3.71 -19.21
CA MET A 1 -51.09 -2.41 -19.77
C MET A 1 -50.84 -1.51 -18.57
N ASP A 2 -49.64 -1.62 -18.02
CA ASP A 2 -49.29 -1.01 -16.74
C ASP A 2 -48.70 0.38 -16.98
N ASN A 3 -49.44 1.40 -16.56
CA ASN A 3 -49.06 2.81 -16.71
C ASN A 3 -47.97 3.17 -15.70
N VAL A 4 -46.71 3.07 -16.14
CA VAL A 4 -45.54 3.54 -15.39
C VAL A 4 -45.56 5.06 -15.32
N HIS A 5 -45.95 5.62 -14.17
CA HIS A 5 -45.83 7.05 -13.90
C HIS A 5 -44.43 7.33 -13.37
N ALA A 6 -43.60 8.02 -14.16
CA ALA A 6 -42.34 8.57 -13.69
C ALA A 6 -42.62 9.80 -12.80
N PRO A 7 -42.12 9.86 -11.56
CA PRO A 7 -42.31 11.04 -10.73
C PRO A 7 -41.45 12.18 -11.27
N THR A 8 -42.09 13.26 -11.73
CA THR A 8 -41.41 14.52 -11.99
C THR A 8 -41.08 15.18 -10.66
N VAL A 9 -39.80 15.25 -10.32
CA VAL A 9 -39.32 16.08 -9.21
C VAL A 9 -39.08 17.50 -9.72
N PRO A 10 -39.63 18.54 -9.07
CA PRO A 10 -39.34 19.92 -9.44
C PRO A 10 -37.88 20.21 -9.09
N SER A 11 -37.05 20.45 -10.12
CA SER A 11 -35.70 20.98 -9.91
C SER A 11 -35.81 22.32 -9.18
N GLY A 12 -35.38 22.35 -7.92
CA GLY A 12 -35.22 23.58 -7.16
C GLY A 12 -34.26 24.54 -7.88
N PRO A 13 -34.27 25.84 -7.50
CA PRO A 13 -33.46 26.84 -8.18
C PRO A 13 -32.00 26.41 -8.21
N SER A 14 -31.50 26.16 -9.43
CA SER A 14 -30.09 25.93 -9.73
C SER A 14 -29.24 26.99 -9.04
N SER A 15 -28.14 26.56 -8.44
CA SER A 15 -27.16 27.39 -7.72
C SER A 15 -27.07 28.79 -8.31
N ARG A 16 -27.56 29.77 -7.56
CA ARG A 16 -27.32 31.19 -7.84
C ARG A 16 -25.81 31.36 -8.03
N PRO A 17 -25.32 32.01 -9.09
CA PRO A 17 -23.94 32.48 -9.09
C PRO A 17 -23.82 33.40 -7.88
N LEU A 18 -22.80 33.18 -7.03
CA LEU A 18 -22.45 34.11 -5.96
C LEU A 18 -22.32 35.49 -6.61
N ALA A 19 -23.27 36.38 -6.32
CA ALA A 19 -23.31 37.68 -6.94
C ALA A 19 -22.07 38.46 -6.48
N ASN A 20 -21.14 38.68 -7.41
CA ASN A 20 -20.09 39.68 -7.25
C ASN A 20 -20.77 41.01 -6.88
N GLY A 21 -20.35 41.58 -5.75
CA GLY A 21 -21.02 42.71 -5.12
C GLY A 21 -21.33 43.82 -6.11
N ASN A 22 -22.61 44.18 -6.19
CA ASN A 22 -23.13 45.13 -7.16
C ASN A 22 -22.57 46.54 -6.86
N GLY A 23 -21.50 46.92 -7.55
CA GLY A 23 -20.81 48.21 -7.39
C GLY A 23 -21.57 49.41 -7.97
N ALA A 24 -22.74 49.18 -8.56
CA ALA A 24 -23.47 50.15 -9.37
C ALA A 24 -23.97 51.40 -8.61
N HIS A 25 -23.98 51.38 -7.27
CA HIS A 25 -24.47 52.48 -6.43
C HIS A 25 -23.40 53.05 -5.49
N LEU A 26 -22.14 52.62 -5.63
CA LEU A 26 -21.03 53.10 -4.81
C LEU A 26 -20.30 54.23 -5.53
N SER A 27 -19.90 55.26 -4.78
CA SER A 27 -19.01 56.29 -5.28
C SER A 27 -17.65 55.70 -5.62
N PHE A 28 -16.90 56.38 -6.50
CA PHE A 28 -15.54 55.96 -6.86
C PHE A 28 -14.63 55.78 -5.64
N ALA A 29 -14.75 56.65 -4.62
CA ALA A 29 -13.96 56.56 -3.40
C ALA A 29 -14.29 55.30 -2.59
N GLU A 30 -15.57 54.94 -2.49
CA GLU A 30 -15.99 53.72 -1.79
C GLU A 30 -15.57 52.45 -2.55
N LEU A 31 -15.64 52.47 -3.88
CA LEU A 31 -15.15 51.37 -4.72
C LEU A 31 -13.64 51.18 -4.56
N GLN A 32 -12.88 52.28 -4.51
CA GLN A 32 -11.43 52.25 -4.31
C GLN A 32 -11.07 51.71 -2.92
N LEU A 33 -11.75 52.17 -1.86
CA LEU A 33 -11.54 51.66 -0.51
C LEU A 33 -11.88 50.17 -0.40
N LYS A 34 -12.97 49.73 -1.04
CA LYS A 34 -13.34 48.31 -1.10
C LYS A 34 -12.30 47.48 -1.85
N LYS A 35 -11.77 47.99 -2.97
CA LYS A 35 -10.68 47.35 -3.71
C LYS A 35 -9.44 47.17 -2.82
N GLU A 36 -9.00 48.22 -2.14
CA GLU A 36 -7.83 48.17 -1.25
C GLU A 36 -8.03 47.16 -0.10
N GLY A 37 -9.23 47.10 0.47
CA GLY A 37 -9.58 46.09 1.47
C GLY A 37 -9.45 44.66 0.94
N MET A 38 -10.00 44.39 -0.25
CA MET A 38 -9.89 43.08 -0.90
C MET A 38 -8.43 42.74 -1.24
N GLU A 39 -7.66 43.69 -1.77
CA GLU A 39 -6.24 43.48 -2.07
C GLU A 39 -5.41 43.20 -0.81
N ALA A 40 -5.69 43.91 0.29
CA ALA A 40 -5.06 43.66 1.58
C ALA A 40 -5.37 42.27 2.13
N GLU A 41 -6.62 41.83 2.03
CA GLU A 41 -7.05 40.49 2.45
C GLU A 41 -6.37 39.39 1.62
N LEU A 42 -6.37 39.52 0.29
CA LEU A 42 -5.68 38.60 -0.61
C LEU A 42 -4.18 38.52 -0.30
N ARG A 43 -3.54 39.65 -0.02
CA ARG A 43 -2.13 39.70 0.36
C ARG A 43 -1.88 38.99 1.70
N ALA A 44 -2.74 39.19 2.69
CA ALA A 44 -2.62 38.54 3.99
C ALA A 44 -2.76 37.01 3.86
N LEU A 45 -3.78 36.54 3.14
CA LEU A 45 -4.00 35.12 2.88
C LEU A 45 -2.81 34.49 2.14
N SER A 46 -2.26 35.20 1.14
CA SER A 46 -1.06 34.74 0.42
C SER A 46 0.16 34.61 1.33
N GLY A 47 0.37 35.57 2.24
CA GLY A 47 1.45 35.51 3.22
C GLY A 47 1.33 34.34 4.19
N VAL A 48 0.10 34.02 4.63
CA VAL A 48 -0.15 32.84 5.47
C VAL A 48 0.19 31.56 4.70
N LEU A 49 -0.26 31.42 3.45
CA LEU A 49 0.04 30.26 2.61
C LEU A 49 1.55 30.06 2.41
N ASP A 50 2.29 31.14 2.13
CA ASP A 50 3.75 31.09 2.00
C ASP A 50 4.42 30.59 3.29
N SER A 51 3.95 31.04 4.46
CA SER A 51 4.48 30.60 5.75
C SER A 51 4.24 29.10 6.00
N VAL A 52 3.05 28.60 5.64
CA VAL A 52 2.69 27.18 5.78
C VAL A 52 3.50 26.31 4.83
N ILE A 53 3.69 26.74 3.59
CA ILE A 53 4.52 26.01 2.60
C ILE A 53 5.96 25.90 3.10
N ARG A 54 6.54 27.00 3.60
CA ARG A 54 7.91 27.02 4.12
C ARG A 54 8.08 26.09 5.31
N THR A 55 7.23 26.21 6.31
CA THR A 55 7.29 25.37 7.53
C THR A 55 7.10 23.89 7.21
N THR A 56 6.16 23.56 6.32
CA THR A 56 5.91 22.19 5.86
C THR A 56 7.11 21.61 5.13
N ARG A 57 7.71 22.37 4.19
CA ARG A 57 8.93 21.94 3.48
C ARG A 57 10.09 21.69 4.44
N SER A 58 10.33 22.59 5.39
CA SER A 58 11.37 22.39 6.41
C SER A 58 11.12 21.17 7.29
N ARG A 59 9.86 20.83 7.60
CA ARG A 59 9.52 19.61 8.34
C ARG A 59 9.79 18.35 7.51
N ILE A 60 9.40 18.34 6.24
CA ILE A 60 9.65 17.22 5.32
C ILE A 60 11.15 16.95 5.18
N ILE A 61 11.96 17.99 4.97
CA ILE A 61 13.41 17.85 4.82
C ILE A 61 14.03 17.23 6.07
N ARG A 62 13.64 17.70 7.27
CA ARG A 62 14.12 17.13 8.54
C ARG A 62 13.78 15.66 8.66
N LEU A 63 12.51 15.29 8.47
CA LEU A 63 12.08 13.89 8.54
C LEU A 63 12.83 13.00 7.54
N ARG A 64 13.09 13.50 6.33
CA ARG A 64 13.85 12.75 5.32
C ARG A 64 15.29 12.51 5.75
N ASN A 65 15.92 13.51 6.36
CA ASN A 65 17.29 13.39 6.86
C ASN A 65 17.33 12.45 8.08
N ASP A 66 16.45 12.66 9.06
CA ASP A 66 16.34 11.84 10.26
C ASP A 66 16.08 10.37 9.89
N TYR A 67 15.23 10.10 8.90
CA TYR A 67 14.99 8.75 8.39
C TYR A 67 16.25 8.14 7.78
N LYS A 68 16.98 8.90 6.95
CA LYS A 68 18.24 8.43 6.37
C LYS A 68 19.26 8.08 7.46
N ASP A 69 19.39 8.94 8.46
CA ASP A 69 20.34 8.73 9.56
C ASP A 69 19.93 7.53 10.42
N LEU A 70 18.63 7.37 10.69
CA LEU A 70 18.08 6.20 11.38
C LEU A 70 18.36 4.91 10.60
N MET A 71 18.11 4.88 9.29
CA MET A 71 18.38 3.70 8.46
C MET A 71 19.87 3.33 8.47
N ASN A 72 20.77 4.31 8.37
CA ASN A 72 22.21 4.07 8.48
C ASN A 72 22.57 3.50 9.86
N ALA A 73 21.95 3.99 10.93
CA ALA A 73 22.19 3.49 12.29
C ALA A 73 21.67 2.05 12.48
N ILE A 74 20.51 1.73 11.90
CA ILE A 74 19.95 0.36 11.88
C ILE A 74 20.89 -0.57 11.13
N GLU A 75 21.31 -0.18 9.92
CA GLU A 75 22.25 -0.96 9.10
C GLU A 75 23.54 -1.24 9.86
N LYS A 76 24.12 -0.23 10.52
CA LYS A 76 25.33 -0.39 11.32
C LYS A 76 25.14 -1.40 12.46
N HIS A 77 24.07 -1.29 13.25
CA HIS A 77 23.81 -2.22 14.35
C HIS A 77 23.59 -3.65 13.86
N LEU A 78 22.92 -3.80 12.71
CA LEU A 78 22.71 -5.11 12.10
C LEU A 78 24.04 -5.76 11.73
N HIS A 79 24.93 -5.01 11.08
CA HIS A 79 26.27 -5.50 10.74
C HIS A 79 27.09 -5.84 11.98
N GLU A 80 27.08 -5.02 13.02
CA GLU A 80 27.78 -5.29 14.29
C GLU A 80 27.27 -6.58 14.96
N HIS A 81 25.95 -6.78 14.99
CA HIS A 81 25.34 -7.99 15.55
C HIS A 81 25.79 -9.25 14.80
N PHE A 82 25.76 -9.22 13.46
CA PHE A 82 26.19 -10.38 12.65
C PHE A 82 27.70 -10.62 12.69
N ALA A 83 28.51 -9.56 12.70
CA ALA A 83 29.96 -9.71 12.87
C ALA A 83 30.28 -10.36 14.23
N SER A 84 29.61 -9.94 15.31
CA SER A 84 29.83 -10.53 16.64
C SER A 84 29.47 -12.01 16.75
N LEU A 85 28.46 -12.48 16.00
CA LEU A 85 28.10 -13.90 15.91
C LEU A 85 29.14 -14.70 15.14
N GLN A 86 29.73 -14.12 14.09
CA GLN A 86 30.72 -14.78 13.24
C GLN A 86 32.07 -14.95 13.94
N ASP A 87 32.44 -14.04 14.84
CA ASP A 87 33.64 -14.15 15.68
C ASP A 87 33.49 -15.19 16.82
N THR A 88 32.27 -15.62 17.15
CA THR A 88 32.02 -16.57 18.26
C THR A 88 32.13 -18.04 17.81
N ASP A 89 32.10 -18.32 16.50
CA ASP A 89 32.18 -19.67 15.93
C ASP A 89 33.56 -19.97 15.28
N GLU A 90 34.64 -19.94 16.05
CA GLU A 90 35.88 -20.65 15.68
C GLU A 90 35.88 -22.10 16.22
N ILE A 91 34.95 -22.96 15.75
CA ILE A 91 35.11 -24.42 15.75
C ILE A 91 34.50 -25.04 14.48
N ALA A 92 35.39 -25.33 13.51
CA ALA A 92 35.32 -26.32 12.41
C ALA A 92 34.28 -26.17 11.25
N PRO A 93 34.64 -26.54 10.00
CA PRO A 93 33.82 -26.27 8.81
C PRO A 93 32.89 -27.44 8.46
N ALA A 94 31.61 -27.13 8.21
CA ALA A 94 30.71 -27.98 7.44
C ALA A 94 29.88 -27.12 6.47
N PRO A 95 29.75 -27.50 5.18
CA PRO A 95 29.06 -26.68 4.20
C PRO A 95 27.55 -26.95 4.27
N SER A 96 26.77 -25.95 4.63
CA SER A 96 25.37 -25.89 4.21
C SER A 96 24.96 -24.45 3.97
N ASN A 97 24.76 -24.15 2.68
CA ASN A 97 24.08 -22.96 2.20
C ASN A 97 22.73 -22.84 2.89
N HIS A 98 22.52 -21.82 3.70
CA HIS A 98 21.23 -21.12 3.72
C HIS A 98 21.48 -19.64 3.99
N ALA A 99 21.24 -18.85 2.95
CA ALA A 99 21.20 -17.41 2.97
C ALA A 99 20.21 -16.92 4.05
N ALA A 100 20.73 -16.44 5.18
CA ALA A 100 19.97 -15.66 6.14
C ALA A 100 19.77 -14.24 5.57
N MET A 101 18.90 -14.17 4.56
CA MET A 101 18.26 -12.95 4.09
C MET A 101 17.36 -12.43 5.22
N LEU A 102 17.85 -11.54 6.08
CA LEU A 102 16.96 -10.68 6.86
C LEU A 102 16.41 -9.59 5.93
N GLY A 103 15.50 -10.01 5.06
CA GLY A 103 14.53 -9.11 4.47
C GLY A 103 13.53 -8.71 5.54
N ASP A 104 13.24 -7.41 5.61
CA ASP A 104 12.05 -6.84 6.21
C ASP A 104 10.81 -7.58 5.69
N SER A 105 10.47 -8.67 6.37
CA SER A 105 9.21 -9.35 6.21
C SER A 105 8.34 -8.80 7.31
N ILE A 106 7.54 -7.79 6.94
CA ILE A 106 6.16 -7.69 7.43
C ILE A 106 5.71 -9.13 7.70
N PRO A 107 5.24 -9.53 8.90
CA PRO A 107 4.65 -10.84 9.04
C PRO A 107 3.49 -10.86 8.05
N GLU A 108 3.71 -11.47 6.89
CA GLU A 108 2.66 -11.88 6.00
C GLU A 108 1.86 -12.80 6.89
N THR A 109 0.73 -12.29 7.39
CA THR A 109 -0.18 -13.07 8.21
C THR A 109 -0.54 -14.26 7.34
N LEU A 110 0.12 -15.39 7.57
CA LEU A 110 -0.03 -16.57 6.75
C LEU A 110 -1.52 -16.89 6.77
N GLY A 111 -2.16 -16.80 5.59
CA GLY A 111 -3.61 -16.95 5.47
C GLY A 111 -4.08 -18.28 6.06
N GLU A 112 -5.35 -18.31 6.49
CA GLU A 112 -5.94 -19.55 6.98
C GLU A 112 -5.85 -20.66 5.92
N PRO A 113 -5.47 -21.89 6.30
CA PRO A 113 -5.50 -23.04 5.40
C PRO A 113 -6.89 -23.24 4.79
N PHE A 114 -6.94 -23.60 3.51
CA PHE A 114 -8.19 -23.89 2.81
C PHE A 114 -8.32 -25.34 2.36
N ALA A 115 -7.23 -26.10 2.38
CA ALA A 115 -7.23 -27.51 2.01
C ALA A 115 -6.22 -28.31 2.84
N LYS A 116 -6.45 -29.61 2.94
CA LYS A 116 -5.51 -30.58 3.52
C LYS A 116 -5.18 -31.65 2.49
N VAL A 117 -3.91 -32.02 2.40
CA VAL A 117 -3.47 -33.12 1.54
C VAL A 117 -3.99 -34.44 2.12
N ASN A 118 -4.78 -35.17 1.35
CA ASN A 118 -5.33 -36.46 1.79
C ASN A 118 -4.34 -37.62 1.56
N SER A 119 -3.75 -37.68 0.37
CA SER A 119 -2.85 -38.75 -0.03
C SER A 119 -1.90 -38.28 -1.12
N ILE A 120 -0.75 -38.92 -1.23
CA ILE A 120 0.25 -38.65 -2.26
C ILE A 120 0.63 -39.98 -2.92
N VAL A 121 0.86 -39.93 -4.23
CA VAL A 121 1.27 -41.09 -5.02
C VAL A 121 2.79 -41.22 -4.97
N ALA A 122 3.28 -42.44 -4.75
CA ALA A 122 4.71 -42.73 -4.75
C ALA A 122 5.37 -42.42 -6.10
N ASN A 123 6.59 -41.89 -6.06
CA ASN A 123 7.38 -41.40 -7.20
C ASN A 123 6.69 -40.28 -8.00
N SER A 124 5.76 -39.53 -7.41
CA SER A 124 5.14 -38.36 -8.04
C SER A 124 5.97 -37.09 -7.83
N PRO A 125 5.81 -36.05 -8.66
CA PRO A 125 6.46 -34.75 -8.44
C PRO A 125 6.16 -34.16 -7.06
N ALA A 126 4.95 -34.39 -6.53
CA ALA A 126 4.55 -33.93 -5.21
C ALA A 126 5.32 -34.65 -4.08
N GLU A 127 5.60 -35.95 -4.23
CA GLU A 127 6.42 -36.70 -3.27
C GLU A 127 7.89 -36.26 -3.33
N SER A 128 8.44 -36.08 -4.54
CA SER A 128 9.81 -35.57 -4.72
C SER A 128 9.96 -34.13 -4.22
N ALA A 129 8.91 -33.32 -4.28
CA ALA A 129 8.85 -31.99 -3.69
C ALA A 129 8.69 -32.00 -2.16
N GLY A 130 8.53 -33.17 -1.54
CA GLY A 130 8.45 -33.34 -0.10
C GLY A 130 7.09 -33.07 0.53
N LEU A 131 6.02 -32.95 -0.28
CA LEU A 131 4.65 -32.85 0.23
C LEU A 131 4.29 -34.16 0.96
N LYS A 132 3.49 -34.08 2.02
CA LYS A 132 3.05 -35.23 2.82
C LYS A 132 1.53 -35.25 3.00
N ALA A 133 0.98 -36.44 3.19
CA ALA A 133 -0.41 -36.58 3.62
C ALA A 133 -0.59 -35.91 4.99
N GLY A 134 -1.63 -35.09 5.13
CA GLY A 134 -1.90 -34.28 6.32
C GLY A 134 -1.43 -32.83 6.22
N ASP A 135 -0.63 -32.46 5.21
CA ASP A 135 -0.17 -31.08 5.07
C ASP A 135 -1.33 -30.11 4.80
N GLU A 136 -1.24 -28.93 5.40
CA GLU A 136 -2.22 -27.86 5.24
C GLU A 136 -1.80 -26.87 4.15
N ILE A 137 -2.65 -26.70 3.14
CA ILE A 137 -2.40 -25.80 2.01
C ILE A 137 -3.03 -24.45 2.30
N ARG A 138 -2.18 -23.43 2.35
CA ARG A 138 -2.58 -22.02 2.48
C ARG A 138 -2.71 -21.34 1.13
N ASN A 139 -1.73 -21.57 0.26
CA ASN A 139 -1.69 -21.05 -1.10
C ASN A 139 -1.25 -22.16 -2.05
N PHE A 140 -1.79 -22.14 -3.27
CA PHE A 140 -1.39 -23.02 -4.37
C PHE A 140 -1.33 -22.21 -5.66
N GLY A 141 -0.12 -21.80 -6.08
CA GLY A 141 0.04 -20.80 -7.14
C GLY A 141 -0.67 -19.49 -6.76
N TYR A 142 -1.64 -19.07 -7.57
CA TYR A 142 -2.48 -17.88 -7.31
C TYR A 142 -3.74 -18.19 -6.48
N VAL A 143 -3.94 -19.44 -6.07
CA VAL A 143 -5.15 -19.92 -5.41
C VAL A 143 -4.99 -19.89 -3.88
N ASN A 144 -6.00 -19.35 -3.18
CA ASN A 144 -6.05 -19.20 -1.73
C ASN A 144 -7.48 -19.42 -1.20
N LYS A 145 -7.66 -19.28 0.13
CA LYS A 145 -8.97 -19.45 0.79
C LYS A 145 -10.11 -18.61 0.22
N SER A 146 -9.83 -17.43 -0.34
CA SER A 146 -10.87 -16.54 -0.86
C SER A 146 -11.31 -16.87 -2.29
N ASN A 147 -10.48 -17.57 -3.07
CA ASN A 147 -10.71 -17.74 -4.51
C ASN A 147 -10.69 -19.21 -5.01
N HIS A 148 -10.55 -20.20 -4.13
CA HIS A 148 -10.33 -21.60 -4.55
C HIS A 148 -11.52 -22.30 -5.23
N ASP A 149 -12.74 -21.77 -5.10
CA ASP A 149 -13.96 -22.31 -5.73
C ASP A 149 -14.08 -23.84 -5.58
N GLY A 150 -14.08 -24.34 -4.34
CA GLY A 150 -14.17 -25.77 -4.07
C GLY A 150 -12.99 -26.62 -4.58
N LEU A 151 -11.81 -26.00 -4.74
CA LEU A 151 -10.58 -26.58 -5.31
C LEU A 151 -10.56 -26.65 -6.85
N LYS A 152 -11.61 -26.19 -7.54
CA LYS A 152 -11.65 -26.18 -9.00
C LYS A 152 -10.52 -25.33 -9.59
N LYS A 153 -10.23 -24.18 -8.97
CA LYS A 153 -9.13 -23.28 -9.36
C LYS A 153 -7.74 -23.91 -9.17
N VAL A 154 -7.60 -24.83 -8.23
CA VAL A 154 -6.35 -25.60 -8.05
C VAL A 154 -6.14 -26.51 -9.25
N ALA A 155 -7.18 -27.22 -9.70
CA ALA A 155 -7.08 -28.08 -10.89
C ALA A 155 -6.73 -27.28 -12.15
N GLU A 156 -7.36 -26.11 -12.35
CA GLU A 156 -7.02 -25.19 -13.45
C GLU A 156 -5.55 -24.74 -13.38
N CYS A 157 -5.05 -24.42 -12.18
CA CYS A 157 -3.66 -24.02 -11.95
C CYS A 157 -2.65 -25.16 -12.24
N VAL A 158 -2.99 -26.41 -11.91
CA VAL A 158 -2.14 -27.57 -12.22
C VAL A 158 -2.09 -27.77 -13.73
N GLN A 159 -3.26 -27.84 -14.38
CA GLN A 159 -3.37 -28.06 -15.82
C GLN A 159 -2.60 -27.01 -16.64
N GLY A 160 -2.63 -25.73 -16.21
CA GLY A 160 -1.89 -24.66 -16.87
C GLY A 160 -0.37 -24.74 -16.73
N ASN A 161 0.15 -25.49 -15.76
CA ASN A 161 1.58 -25.63 -15.48
C ASN A 161 2.12 -27.03 -15.83
N GLU A 162 1.28 -27.93 -16.32
CA GLU A 162 1.70 -29.25 -16.80
C GLU A 162 2.71 -29.11 -17.95
N GLY A 163 3.88 -29.73 -17.81
CA GLY A 163 4.94 -29.69 -18.82
C GLY A 163 5.83 -28.45 -18.79
N VAL A 164 5.65 -27.53 -17.84
CA VAL A 164 6.53 -26.37 -17.65
C VAL A 164 7.69 -26.75 -16.72
N SER A 165 8.93 -26.64 -17.21
CA SER A 165 10.13 -26.86 -16.40
C SER A 165 10.32 -25.71 -15.40
N ILE A 166 10.31 -26.05 -14.12
CA ILE A 166 10.79 -25.18 -13.03
C ILE A 166 12.32 -25.14 -13.10
N ASN A 167 12.88 -24.01 -13.54
CA ASN A 167 14.33 -23.71 -13.54
C ASN A 167 14.78 -23.20 -12.17
#